data_AF-A0A8X6VZD4-F1
#
_entry.id   AF-A0A8X6VZD4-F1
#
_cell.length_a   1.000
_cell.length_b   1.000
_cell.length_c   1.000
_cell.angle_alpha   90.00
_cell.angle_beta   90.00
_cell.angle_gamma   90.00
#
_symmetry.space_group_name_H-M   'P 1'
#
loop_
_entity.id
_entity.type
_entity.pdbx_description
1 polymer ?
#
loop_
_entity_poly.entity_id
_entity_poly.type
_entity_poly.pdbx_seq_one_letter_code
_entity_poly.pdbx_strand_id
1 'polypeptide(L)' 'MDATKVNIPSNIDLADKDFGIPGEIDMLIGCELFFELLRPNKFRSPCEKWLFQETVFGYIVVGSFDKFEEKSYCGNKFR' A
#
# COMPACT_ATOMS: atom_id res chain seq x y z
N MET A 1 14.67 -0.70 0.63
CA MET A 1 13.53 -1.14 1.46
C MET A 1 13.57 -2.65 1.53
N ASP A 2 13.43 -3.24 2.71
CA ASP A 2 13.37 -4.69 2.84
C ASP A 2 11.90 -5.12 2.85
N ALA A 3 11.42 -5.63 1.72
CA ALA A 3 10.03 -6.05 1.52
C ALA A 3 9.61 -7.16 2.49
N THR A 4 10.57 -7.93 3.03
CA THR A 4 10.29 -9.00 4.01
C THR A 4 9.79 -8.47 5.36
N LYS A 5 9.97 -7.17 5.64
CA LYS A 5 9.47 -6.52 6.86
C LYS A 5 8.03 -6.06 6.74
N VAL A 6 7.42 -6.17 5.56
CA VAL A 6 5.99 -5.91 5.37
C VAL A 6 5.24 -7.16 5.80
N ASN A 7 4.52 -7.09 6.91
CA ASN A 7 3.66 -8.19 7.36
C ASN A 7 2.39 -8.20 6.50
N ILE A 8 2.50 -8.70 5.27
CA ILE A 8 1.39 -8.80 4.31
C ILE A 8 0.46 -9.93 4.77
N PRO A 9 -0.83 -9.66 5.01
CA PRO A 9 -1.78 -10.72 5.33
C PRO A 9 -1.84 -11.77 4.22
N SER A 10 -1.78 -13.05 4.59
CA SER A 10 -1.78 -14.18 3.63
C SER A 10 -3.10 -14.36 2.87
N ASN A 11 -4.15 -13.63 3.25
CA ASN A 11 -5.48 -13.69 2.64
C ASN A 11 -5.73 -12.56 1.63
N ILE A 12 -4.69 -11.86 1.19
CA ILE A 12 -4.77 -10.80 0.19
C ILE A 12 -3.98 -11.24 -1.04
N ASP A 13 -4.65 -11.24 -2.19
CA ASP A 13 -3.98 -11.46 -3.47
C ASP A 13 -3.16 -10.22 -3.82
N LEU A 14 -1.84 -10.38 -3.92
CA LEU A 14 -0.96 -9.32 -4.39
C LEU A 14 -1.12 -9.11 -5.89
N ALA A 15 -1.01 -7.86 -6.32
CA ALA A 15 -1.00 -7.51 -7.73
C ALA A 15 0.19 -8.14 -8.48
N ASP A 16 1.33 -8.24 -7.80
CA ASP A 16 2.52 -8.97 -8.23
C ASP A 16 2.74 -10.17 -7.30
N LYS A 17 2.69 -11.38 -7.86
CA LYS A 17 2.88 -12.63 -7.11
C LYS A 17 4.33 -12.84 -6.71
N ASP A 18 5.26 -12.23 -7.44
CA ASP A 18 6.70 -12.30 -7.20
C ASP A 18 7.21 -11.05 -6.46
N PHE A 19 6.31 -10.33 -5.78
CA PHE A 19 6.65 -9.13 -5.02
C PHE A 19 7.85 -9.34 -4.09
N GLY A 20 8.87 -8.48 -4.25
CA GLY A 20 10.11 -8.55 -3.46
C GLY A 20 11.21 -9.42 -4.08
N ILE A 21 10.94 -10.07 -5.22
CA ILE A 21 11.92 -10.78 -6.05
C ILE A 21 12.27 -9.88 -7.24
N PRO A 22 13.56 -9.66 -7.58
CA PRO A 22 13.93 -8.91 -8.78
C PRO A 22 13.39 -9.58 -10.05
N GLY A 23 12.71 -8.81 -10.89
CA GLY A 23 12.09 -9.27 -12.14
C GLY A 23 12.12 -8.20 -13.24
N GLU A 24 11.47 -8.48 -14.37
CA GLU A 24 11.29 -7.53 -15.46
C GLU A 24 10.33 -6.40 -15.03
N ILE A 25 10.56 -5.18 -15.51
CA ILE A 25 9.69 -4.03 -15.22
C ILE A 25 8.55 -4.03 -16.25
N ASP A 26 7.32 -4.31 -15.82
CA ASP A 26 6.15 -4.29 -16.70
C ASP A 26 5.84 -2.88 -17.24
N MET A 27 6.01 -1.83 -16.43
CA MET A 27 5.72 -0.45 -16.80
C MET A 27 6.50 0.57 -15.96
N LEU A 28 6.98 1.64 -16.61
CA LEU A 28 7.49 2.84 -15.94
C LEU A 28 6.53 4.02 -16.20
N ILE A 29 5.99 4.60 -15.13
CA ILE A 29 5.01 5.69 -15.21
C ILE A 29 5.67 7.01 -14.83
N GLY A 30 5.61 8.00 -15.72
CA GLY A 30 6.07 9.35 -15.45
C GLY A 30 5.14 10.13 -14.51
N CYS A 31 5.68 11.13 -13.80
CA CYS A 31 4.91 11.93 -12.84
C CYS A 31 3.70 12.64 -13.47
N GLU A 32 3.78 13.05 -14.73
CA GLU A 32 2.67 13.70 -15.43
C GLU A 32 1.47 12.76 -15.56
N LEU A 33 1.72 11.52 -15.97
CA LEU A 33 0.69 10.47 -16.08
C LEU A 33 0.20 9.99 -14.73
N PHE A 34 1.06 9.97 -13.70
CA PHE A 34 0.70 9.47 -12.36
C PHE A 34 -0.56 10.15 -11.82
N PHE A 35 -0.68 11.47 -11.94
CA PHE A 35 -1.83 12.21 -11.41
C PHE A 35 -3.11 11.96 -12.22
N GLU A 36 -3.00 11.67 -13.51
CA GLU A 36 -4.13 11.30 -14.37
C GLU A 36 -4.69 9.91 -14.03
N LEU A 37 -3.86 9.03 -13.47
CA LEU A 37 -4.25 7.68 -13.10
C LEU A 37 -5.00 7.62 -11.77
N LEU A 38 -4.93 8.67 -10.93
CA LEU A 38 -5.59 8.68 -9.63
C LEU A 38 -7.12 8.73 -9.79
N ARG A 39 -7.83 7.93 -9.00
CA ARG A 39 -9.29 7.93 -8.92
C ARG A 39 -9.78 8.58 -7.62
N PRO A 40 -11.04 9.04 -7.53
CA PRO A 40 -11.53 9.76 -6.36
C PRO A 40 -11.56 8.92 -5.07
N ASN A 41 -11.68 7.59 -5.18
CA ASN A 41 -11.83 6.73 -4.01
C ASN A 41 -10.50 6.56 -3.28
N LYS A 42 -10.57 6.76 -1.96
CA LYS A 42 -9.47 6.48 -1.04
C LYS A 42 -10.03 6.13 0.32
N PHE A 43 -9.34 5.23 1.02
CA PHE A 43 -9.67 4.88 2.39
C PHE A 43 -8.40 4.63 3.20
N ARG A 44 -8.50 4.82 4.52
CA ARG A 44 -7.38 4.57 5.43
C ARG A 44 -7.58 3.23 6.12
N SER A 45 -6.49 2.51 6.37
CA SER A 45 -6.52 1.35 7.26
C SER A 45 -6.96 1.77 8.66
N PRO A 46 -7.38 0.80 9.50
CA PRO A 46 -7.41 1.02 10.94
C PRO A 46 -6.13 1.68 11.42
N CYS A 47 -6.26 2.56 12.41
CA CYS A 47 -5.14 3.31 13.01
C CYS A 47 -4.42 4.27 12.02
N GLU A 48 -5.02 4.56 10.86
CA GLU A 48 -4.61 5.56 9.86
C GLU A 48 -3.21 5.40 9.24
N LYS A 49 -2.56 4.26 9.48
CA LYS A 49 -1.18 3.95 9.04
C LYS A 49 -1.02 3.86 7.52
N TRP A 50 -2.01 3.30 6.84
CA TRP A 50 -1.97 3.06 5.41
C TRP A 50 -3.10 3.81 4.71
N LEU A 51 -2.77 4.47 3.61
CA LEU A 51 -3.72 5.05 2.67
C LEU A 51 -3.81 4.13 1.46
N PHE A 52 -5.01 3.63 1.20
CA PHE A 52 -5.36 2.96 -0.04
C PHE A 52 -5.91 4.01 -0.99
N GLN A 53 -5.21 4.25 -2.08
CA GLN A 53 -5.59 5.20 -3.12
C GLN A 53 -5.97 4.42 -4.37
N GLU A 54 -7.20 4.58 -4.85
CA GLU A 54 -7.65 3.95 -6.09
C GLU A 54 -6.94 4.62 -7.28
N THR A 55 -6.54 3.81 -8.25
CA THR A 55 -6.00 4.24 -9.54
C THR A 55 -6.69 3.48 -10.68
N VAL A 56 -6.40 3.83 -11.93
CA VAL A 56 -6.86 3.06 -13.11
C VAL A 56 -6.40 1.60 -13.07
N PHE A 57 -5.27 1.30 -12.43
CA PHE A 57 -4.69 -0.05 -12.33
C PHE A 57 -5.06 -0.79 -11.04
N GLY A 58 -6.05 -0.29 -10.28
CA GLY A 58 -6.40 -0.79 -8.96
C GLY A 58 -5.83 0.07 -7.83
N TYR A 59 -5.82 -0.45 -6.61
CA TYR A 59 -5.39 0.31 -5.43
C TYR A 59 -3.88 0.26 -5.22
N ILE A 60 -3.28 1.42 -4.98
CA ILE A 60 -1.91 1.53 -4.45
C ILE A 60 -1.96 1.78 -2.94
N VAL A 61 -0.98 1.24 -2.22
CA VAL A 61 -0.82 1.43 -0.77
C VAL A 61 0.27 2.45 -0.51
N VAL A 62 -0.06 3.51 0.23
CA VAL A 62 0.85 4.58 0.62
C VAL A 62 0.94 4.63 2.13
N GLY A 63 2.15 4.62 2.69
CA GLY A 63 2.36 4.71 4.13
C GLY A 63 3.84 4.71 4.49
N SER A 64 4.13 5.08 5.73
CA SER A 64 5.48 4.98 6.29
C SER A 64 5.62 3.68 7.05
N PHE A 65 6.76 3.01 6.89
CA PHE A 65 7.18 1.99 7.84
C PHE A 65 7.72 2.71 9.07
N ASP A 66 6.91 2.85 10.11
CA ASP A 66 7.44 3.26 11.41
C ASP A 66 8.59 2.32 11.78
N LYS A 67 9.72 2.89 12.19
CA LYS A 67 10.80 2.09 12.78
C LYS A 67 10.18 1.35 13.97
N PHE A 68 10.39 0.03 14.04
CA PHE A 68 9.92 -0.80 15.13
C PHE A 68 10.29 -0.16 16.48
N GLU A 69 9.31 0.51 17.10
CA GLU A 69 9.05 0.62 18.53
C GLU A 69 8.00 1.72 18.75
N GLU A 70 6.73 1.37 18.52
CA GLU A 70 5.65 1.83 19.38
C GLU A 70 4.45 0.91 19.16
N LYS A 71 4.01 0.22 20.22
CA LYS A 71 2.80 -0.59 20.19
C LYS A 71 1.63 0.33 19.87
N SER A 72 1.18 0.37 18.62
CA SER A 72 -0.01 1.12 18.24
C SER A 72 -1.24 0.39 18.79
N TYR A 73 -1.71 0.79 19.96
CA TYR A 73 -3.00 0.36 20.51
C TYR A 73 -4.11 1.11 19.78
N CYS A 74 -4.73 0.45 18.80
CA CYS A 74 -5.88 1.01 18.11
C CYS A 74 -7.11 0.80 18.97
N GLY A 75 -7.59 1.85 19.64
CA GLY A 75 -8.88 1.80 20.33
C GLY A 75 -10.00 1.50 19.32
N ASN A 76 -10.91 0.60 19.69
CA ASN A 76 -12.10 0.30 18.89
C ASN A 76 -12.88 1.60 18.67
N LYS A 77 -12.83 2.18 17.47
CA LYS A 77 -13.85 3.14 17.05
C LYS A 77 -15.11 2.35 16.73
N PHE A 78 -15.89 2.05 17.77
CA PHE A 78 -17.30 1.76 17.59
C PHE A 78 -17.92 3.00 16.96
N ARG A 79 -18.47 2.83 15.76
CA ARG A 79 -19.44 3.76 15.20
C ARG A 79 -20.83 3.29 15.60
#